data_AF-A0A9W6XQX6-F1
#
_entry.id   AF-A0A9W6XQX6-F1
#
_cell.length_a   1.000
_cell.length_b   1.000
_cell.length_c   1.000
_cell.angle_alpha   90.00
_cell.angle_beta   90.00
_cell.angle_gamma   90.00
#
_symmetry.space_group_name_H-M   'P 1'
#
loop_
_entity.id
_entity.type
_entity.pdbx_description
1 polymer ?
#
loop_
_entity_poly.entity_id
_entity_poly.type
_entity_poly.pdbx_seq_one_letter_code
_entity_poly.pdbx_strand_id
1 'polypeptide(L)'
;MDTTDRITTEQELSKLELLLVQTADDVVNCLKVLKGSLAEYDSRHRLRFINTSKSFLRDDIRATKDTASELRDAANQIVEREAPSESEITAARTAMNVTSDAMNELAISGRAYDKSNLKSRGFAGAVVDMLGGNKSPDRKSEGRRSFEGVKRLGSEGILRAPDTVEEVVASTLRDCFCGFSALEDQISAAEKSLSPLFAERSNEPPCDAP
;
A
#
# COMPACT_ATOMS: atom_id res chain seq x y z
N MET A 1 -36.69 -9.57 -13.79
CA MET A 1 -36.04 -10.06 -12.55
C MET A 1 -36.39 -11.51 -12.22
N ASP A 2 -35.52 -12.44 -12.63
CA ASP A 2 -35.57 -13.83 -12.16
C ASP A 2 -35.05 -13.91 -10.71
N THR A 3 -35.63 -14.78 -9.88
CA THR A 3 -35.20 -14.98 -8.50
C THR A 3 -33.75 -15.43 -8.39
N THR A 4 -33.23 -16.08 -9.44
CA THR A 4 -31.86 -16.58 -9.54
C THR A 4 -30.83 -15.45 -9.56
N ASP A 5 -31.07 -14.39 -10.34
CA ASP A 5 -30.13 -13.27 -10.50
C ASP A 5 -29.95 -12.52 -9.18
N ARG A 6 -31.04 -12.31 -8.44
CA ARG A 6 -31.01 -11.65 -7.12
C ARG A 6 -30.18 -12.42 -6.11
N ILE A 7 -30.37 -13.75 -6.07
CA ILE A 7 -29.63 -14.62 -5.15
C ILE A 7 -28.13 -14.58 -5.48
N THR A 8 -27.77 -14.56 -6.77
CA THR A 8 -26.36 -14.43 -7.16
C THR A 8 -25.75 -13.09 -6.77
N THR A 9 -26.48 -11.98 -6.93
CA THR A 9 -25.99 -10.65 -6.52
C THR A 9 -25.78 -10.55 -5.01
N GLU A 10 -26.75 -11.03 -4.21
CA GLU A 10 -26.64 -11.03 -2.75
C GLU A 10 -25.43 -11.86 -2.28
N GLN A 11 -25.20 -13.02 -2.90
CA GLN A 11 -24.04 -13.87 -2.59
C GLN A 11 -22.71 -13.17 -2.91
N GLU A 12 -22.59 -12.49 -4.05
CA GLU A 12 -21.36 -11.78 -4.42
C GLU A 12 -21.11 -10.55 -3.53
N LEU A 13 -22.15 -9.89 -3.03
CA LEU A 13 -22.04 -8.80 -2.06
C LEU A 13 -21.63 -9.30 -0.67
N SER A 14 -22.17 -10.41 -0.17
CA SER A 14 -21.73 -11.00 1.11
C SER A 14 -20.27 -11.44 1.07
N LYS A 15 -19.79 -11.96 -0.07
CA LYS A 15 -18.37 -12.27 -0.25
C LYS A 15 -17.52 -11.00 -0.29
N LEU A 16 -17.99 -9.95 -0.95
CA LEU A 16 -17.31 -8.66 -1.02
C LEU A 16 -17.15 -8.04 0.38
N GLU A 17 -18.22 -8.01 1.17
CA GLU A 17 -18.21 -7.57 2.56
C GLU A 17 -17.13 -8.31 3.37
N LEU A 18 -17.15 -9.64 3.32
CA LEU A 18 -16.19 -10.47 4.05
C LEU A 18 -14.75 -10.13 3.66
N LEU A 19 -14.46 -10.01 2.36
CA LEU A 19 -13.13 -9.67 1.88
C LEU A 19 -12.70 -8.24 2.24
N LEU A 20 -13.62 -7.27 2.27
CA LEU A 20 -13.32 -5.90 2.73
C LEU A 20 -12.89 -5.89 4.20
N VAL A 21 -13.65 -6.57 5.08
CA VAL A 21 -13.33 -6.66 6.50
C VAL A 21 -12.00 -7.40 6.71
N GLN A 22 -11.80 -8.52 6.01
CA GLN A 22 -10.56 -9.29 6.10
C GLN A 22 -9.36 -8.45 5.64
N THR A 23 -9.48 -7.77 4.49
CA THR A 23 -8.42 -6.90 3.97
C THR A 23 -8.10 -5.77 4.94
N ALA A 24 -9.11 -5.14 5.54
CA ALA A 24 -8.91 -4.09 6.54
C ALA A 24 -8.14 -4.62 7.77
N ASP A 25 -8.51 -5.79 8.28
CA ASP A 25 -7.85 -6.41 9.42
C ASP A 25 -6.40 -6.83 9.08
N ASP A 26 -6.17 -7.36 7.88
CA ASP A 26 -4.84 -7.72 7.37
C ASP A 26 -3.94 -6.48 7.25
N VAL A 27 -4.45 -5.36 6.71
CA VAL A 27 -3.73 -4.08 6.66
C VAL A 27 -3.38 -3.61 8.07
N VAL A 28 -4.34 -3.58 9.00
CA VAL A 28 -4.10 -3.16 10.39
C VAL A 28 -3.07 -4.05 11.09
N ASN A 29 -3.09 -5.37 10.84
CA ASN A 29 -2.13 -6.30 11.41
C ASN A 29 -0.74 -6.13 10.79
N CYS A 30 -0.65 -5.94 9.47
CA CYS A 30 0.59 -5.60 8.78
C CYS A 30 1.22 -4.32 9.35
N LEU A 31 0.43 -3.27 9.59
CA LEU A 31 0.91 -2.03 10.21
C LEU A 31 1.42 -2.23 11.65
N LYS A 32 0.82 -3.15 12.42
CA LYS A 32 1.33 -3.50 13.77
C LYS A 32 2.71 -4.15 13.67
N VAL A 33 2.90 -5.09 12.73
CA VAL A 33 4.20 -5.72 12.49
C VAL A 33 5.21 -4.66 12.04
N LEU A 34 4.85 -3.78 11.11
CA LEU A 34 5.71 -2.71 10.63
C LEU A 34 6.19 -1.80 11.76
N LYS A 35 5.31 -1.40 12.67
CA LYS A 35 5.69 -0.60 13.85
C LYS A 35 6.71 -1.33 14.75
N GLY A 36 6.62 -2.66 14.83
CA GLY A 36 7.58 -3.52 15.52
C GLY A 36 8.93 -3.55 14.78
N SER A 37 8.90 -3.84 13.48
CA SER A 37 10.09 -3.90 12.63
C SER A 37 10.86 -2.58 12.60
N LEU A 38 10.17 -1.43 12.56
CA LEU A 38 10.78 -0.10 12.64
C LEU A 38 11.43 0.14 14.01
N ALA A 39 10.79 -0.27 15.10
CA ALA A 39 11.37 -0.15 16.45
C ALA A 39 12.64 -1.01 16.59
N GLU A 40 12.63 -2.20 16.01
CA GLU A 40 13.79 -3.08 15.98
C GLU A 40 14.93 -2.49 15.13
N TYR A 41 14.61 -1.95 13.95
CA TYR A 41 15.55 -1.23 13.09
C TYR A 41 16.19 -0.05 13.84
N ASP A 42 15.38 0.76 14.53
CA ASP A 42 15.85 1.90 15.32
C ASP A 42 16.81 1.46 16.44
N SER A 43 16.48 0.35 17.13
CA SER A 43 17.34 -0.23 18.17
C SER A 43 18.69 -0.69 17.61
N ARG A 44 18.69 -1.43 16.49
CA ARG A 44 19.89 -1.93 15.79
C ARG A 44 20.81 -0.79 15.36
N HIS A 45 20.22 0.31 14.87
CA HIS A 45 20.96 1.48 14.39
C HIS A 45 21.25 2.53 15.47
N ARG A 46 20.94 2.23 16.74
CA ARG A 46 21.13 3.10 17.92
C ARG A 46 20.42 4.46 17.77
N LEU A 47 19.30 4.48 17.05
CA LEU A 47 18.42 5.64 16.89
C LEU A 47 17.50 5.72 18.12
N ARG A 48 18.00 6.25 19.24
CA ARG A 48 17.29 6.23 20.53
C ARG A 48 16.63 7.55 20.94
N PHE A 49 16.94 8.67 20.28
CA PHE A 49 16.56 9.99 20.79
C PHE A 49 16.04 10.98 19.75
N ILE A 50 16.64 11.08 18.55
CA ILE A 50 16.27 12.08 17.52
C ILE A 50 16.12 11.38 16.18
N ASN A 51 15.04 11.69 15.45
CA ASN A 51 14.76 11.24 14.08
C ASN A 51 14.70 9.70 13.91
N THR A 52 13.97 9.02 14.78
CA THR A 52 13.77 7.56 14.63
C THR A 52 12.87 7.26 13.43
N SER A 53 13.11 6.14 12.75
CA SER A 53 12.28 5.72 11.61
C SER A 53 10.82 5.54 12.04
N LYS A 54 10.59 4.97 13.22
CA LYS A 54 9.26 4.82 13.81
C LYS A 54 8.56 6.16 14.04
N SER A 55 9.28 7.19 14.51
CA SER A 55 8.68 8.52 14.69
C SER A 55 8.38 9.21 13.37
N PHE A 56 9.24 9.01 12.37
CA PHE A 56 9.10 9.63 11.05
C PHE A 56 7.88 9.10 10.29
N LEU A 57 7.71 7.77 10.24
CA LEU A 57 6.58 7.14 9.55
C LEU A 57 5.29 7.12 10.36
N ARG A 58 5.27 7.67 11.57
CA ARG A 58 4.12 7.54 12.50
C ARG A 58 2.82 8.07 11.90
N ASP A 59 2.90 9.22 11.24
CA ASP A 59 1.71 9.91 10.75
C ASP A 59 1.19 9.23 9.47
N ASP A 60 2.08 8.74 8.60
CA ASP A 60 1.71 7.89 7.46
C ASP A 60 1.08 6.58 7.91
N ILE A 61 1.64 5.91 8.93
CA ILE A 61 1.05 4.68 9.50
C ILE A 61 -0.34 4.95 10.08
N ARG A 62 -0.57 6.15 10.65
CA ARG A 62 -1.90 6.54 11.12
C ARG A 62 -2.85 6.73 9.94
N ALA A 63 -2.42 7.46 8.91
CA ALA A 63 -3.22 7.68 7.71
C ALA A 63 -3.61 6.35 7.04
N THR A 64 -2.69 5.40 6.87
CA THR A 64 -3.00 4.07 6.32
C THR A 64 -3.96 3.27 7.21
N LYS A 65 -3.92 3.47 8.53
CA LYS A 65 -4.89 2.85 9.43
C LYS A 65 -6.29 3.47 9.28
N ASP A 66 -6.35 4.78 9.06
CA ASP A 66 -7.60 5.50 8.85
C ASP A 66 -8.25 5.04 7.53
N THR A 67 -7.47 4.85 6.45
CA THR A 67 -7.98 4.28 5.19
C THR A 67 -8.40 2.82 5.30
N ALA A 68 -7.73 2.01 6.13
CA ALA A 68 -8.22 0.67 6.47
C ALA A 68 -9.56 0.70 7.23
N SER A 69 -9.87 1.79 7.94
CA SER A 69 -11.17 1.98 8.57
C SER A 69 -12.24 2.33 7.52
N GLU A 70 -11.88 3.08 6.47
CA GLU A 70 -12.76 3.34 5.32
C GLU A 70 -13.15 2.04 4.58
N LEU A 71 -12.26 1.05 4.50
CA LEU A 71 -12.61 -0.29 3.99
C LEU A 71 -13.70 -0.97 4.83
N ARG A 72 -13.63 -0.85 6.16
CA ARG A 72 -14.67 -1.37 7.06
C ARG A 72 -15.97 -0.61 6.93
N ASP A 73 -15.89 0.71 6.76
CA ASP A 73 -17.07 1.55 6.56
C ASP A 73 -17.76 1.21 5.23
N ALA A 74 -17.00 0.92 4.18
CA ALA A 74 -17.55 0.41 2.92
C ALA A 74 -18.21 -0.96 3.09
N ALA A 75 -17.63 -1.87 3.89
CA ALA A 75 -18.25 -3.14 4.22
C ALA A 75 -19.57 -2.95 4.98
N ASN A 76 -19.61 -2.07 5.97
CA ASN A 76 -20.82 -1.77 6.73
C ASN A 76 -21.92 -1.17 5.84
N GLN A 77 -21.55 -0.34 4.86
CA GLN A 77 -22.52 0.19 3.89
C GLN A 77 -23.18 -0.91 3.06
N ILE A 78 -22.47 -2.00 2.73
CA ILE A 78 -23.05 -3.16 2.04
C ILE A 78 -24.04 -3.90 2.96
N VAL A 79 -23.72 -4.05 4.24
CA VAL A 79 -24.57 -4.75 5.24
C VAL A 79 -25.86 -4.01 5.54
N GLU A 80 -25.78 -2.69 5.68
CA GLU A 80 -26.91 -1.86 6.11
C GLU A 80 -27.98 -1.67 5.03
N ARG A 81 -27.73 -2.16 3.80
CA ARG A 81 -28.57 -1.90 2.64
C ARG A 81 -29.43 -3.11 2.30
N GLU A 82 -30.74 -2.87 2.26
CA GLU A 82 -31.74 -3.90 1.92
C GLU A 82 -31.73 -4.29 0.42
N ALA A 83 -31.06 -3.51 -0.43
CA ALA A 83 -31.00 -3.75 -1.88
C ALA A 83 -29.57 -3.53 -2.42
N PRO A 84 -29.10 -4.40 -3.32
CA PRO A 84 -27.79 -4.25 -3.98
C PRO A 84 -27.65 -2.90 -4.70
N SER A 85 -26.65 -2.08 -4.36
CA SER A 85 -26.43 -0.79 -5.03
C SER A 85 -25.03 -0.61 -5.63
N GLU A 86 -24.98 0.05 -6.78
CA GLU A 86 -23.73 0.40 -7.48
C GLU A 86 -22.87 1.37 -6.65
N SER A 87 -23.50 2.22 -5.84
CA SER A 87 -22.80 3.16 -4.96
C SER A 87 -21.97 2.46 -3.89
N GLU A 88 -22.42 1.34 -3.34
CA GLU A 88 -21.65 0.57 -2.35
C GLU A 88 -20.41 -0.07 -3.00
N ILE A 89 -20.56 -0.65 -4.18
CA ILE A 89 -19.43 -1.25 -4.90
C ILE A 89 -18.41 -0.18 -5.31
N THR A 90 -18.90 0.98 -5.74
CA THR A 90 -18.03 2.14 -6.03
C THR A 90 -17.29 2.60 -4.76
N ALA A 91 -17.97 2.68 -3.62
CA ALA A 91 -17.35 3.02 -2.34
C ALA A 91 -16.27 2.00 -1.94
N ALA A 92 -16.56 0.70 -2.10
CA ALA A 92 -15.61 -0.39 -1.86
C ALA A 92 -14.36 -0.27 -2.75
N ARG A 93 -14.55 0.00 -4.05
CA ARG A 93 -13.45 0.23 -5.00
C ARG A 93 -12.61 1.44 -4.63
N THR A 94 -13.24 2.56 -4.29
CA THR A 94 -12.53 3.77 -3.87
C THR A 94 -11.73 3.51 -2.60
N ALA A 95 -12.33 2.89 -1.58
CA ALA A 95 -11.64 2.56 -0.33
C ALA A 95 -10.44 1.61 -0.54
N MET A 96 -10.58 0.62 -1.42
CA MET A 96 -9.47 -0.26 -1.81
C MET A 96 -8.32 0.52 -2.44
N ASN A 97 -8.60 1.37 -3.43
CA ASN A 97 -7.57 2.16 -4.12
C ASN A 97 -6.87 3.12 -3.18
N VAL A 98 -7.63 3.85 -2.36
CA VAL A 98 -7.09 4.78 -1.36
C VAL A 98 -6.21 4.05 -0.35
N THR A 99 -6.61 2.84 0.09
CA THR A 99 -5.78 2.04 0.99
C THR A 99 -4.50 1.56 0.32
N SER A 100 -4.59 1.09 -0.92
CA SER A 100 -3.43 0.66 -1.72
C SER A 100 -2.42 1.79 -1.92
N ASP A 101 -2.90 2.98 -2.28
CA ASP A 101 -2.07 4.18 -2.43
C ASP A 101 -1.41 4.57 -1.11
N ALA A 102 -2.15 4.56 0.01
CA ALA A 102 -1.60 4.84 1.32
C ALA A 102 -0.51 3.83 1.75
N MET A 103 -0.64 2.55 1.38
CA MET A 103 0.41 1.55 1.62
C MET A 103 1.64 1.76 0.73
N ASN A 104 1.46 2.21 -0.51
CA ASN A 104 2.57 2.58 -1.39
C ASN A 104 3.30 3.84 -0.89
N GLU A 105 2.56 4.81 -0.36
CA GLU A 105 3.12 6.01 0.26
C GLU A 105 4.00 5.68 1.47
N LEU A 106 3.68 4.64 2.26
CA LEU A 106 4.59 4.17 3.32
C LEU A 106 5.97 3.78 2.78
N ALA A 107 6.03 3.10 1.64
CA ALA A 107 7.30 2.72 1.01
C ALA A 107 8.05 3.95 0.48
N ILE A 108 7.33 4.92 -0.07
CA ILE A 108 7.88 6.21 -0.53
C ILE A 108 8.45 6.99 0.67
N SER A 109 7.71 7.08 1.78
CA SER A 109 8.16 7.71 3.02
C SER A 109 9.36 7.02 3.64
N GLY A 110 9.42 5.68 3.62
CA GLY A 110 10.60 4.93 4.03
C GLY A 110 11.85 5.33 3.22
N ARG A 111 11.71 5.41 1.89
CA ARG A 111 12.77 5.89 1.00
C ARG A 111 13.16 7.36 1.29
N ALA A 112 12.19 8.23 1.58
CA ALA A 112 12.44 9.62 1.91
C ALA A 112 13.23 9.76 3.23
N TYR A 113 12.90 8.94 4.21
CA TYR A 113 13.67 8.82 5.46
C TYR A 113 15.11 8.42 5.17
N ASP A 114 15.34 7.38 4.38
CA ASP A 114 16.69 6.93 4.05
C ASP A 114 17.51 8.03 3.37
N LYS A 115 16.91 8.73 2.40
CA LYS A 115 17.56 9.87 1.70
C LYS A 115 17.96 10.99 2.66
N SER A 116 17.08 11.36 3.60
CA SER A 116 17.36 12.44 4.56
C SER A 116 18.45 12.02 5.57
N ASN A 117 18.44 10.76 6.01
CA ASN A 117 19.43 10.25 6.95
C ASN A 117 20.82 10.08 6.30
N LEU A 118 20.90 9.64 5.05
CA LEU A 118 22.15 9.58 4.28
C LEU A 118 22.77 10.96 4.08
N LYS A 119 21.95 11.98 3.76
CA LYS A 119 22.40 13.37 3.64
C LYS A 119 22.94 13.92 4.97
N SER A 120 22.26 13.61 6.08
CA SER A 120 22.64 14.08 7.42
C SER A 120 23.91 13.42 7.99
N ARG A 121 24.24 12.18 7.57
CA ARG A 121 25.42 11.42 8.02
C ARG A 121 26.73 11.81 7.30
N GLY A 122 26.75 12.88 6.51
CA GLY A 122 27.98 13.41 5.91
C GLY A 122 28.45 12.72 4.63
N PHE A 123 27.64 11.83 4.03
CA PHE A 123 27.82 11.42 2.62
C PHE A 123 27.27 12.45 1.62
N ALA A 124 27.03 13.69 2.07
CA ALA A 124 26.92 14.87 1.23
C ALA A 124 28.29 15.35 0.74
N GLY A 125 29.18 14.41 0.38
CA GLY A 125 30.44 14.67 -0.30
C GLY A 125 30.39 13.99 -1.65
N ALA A 126 30.26 14.80 -2.71
CA ALA A 126 30.44 14.43 -4.12
C ALA A 126 29.28 13.73 -4.87
N VAL A 127 28.15 14.42 -5.13
CA VAL A 127 27.44 14.24 -6.42
C VAL A 127 26.72 15.50 -6.94
N VAL A 128 27.02 16.69 -6.41
CA VAL A 128 26.55 17.94 -7.03
C VAL A 128 27.80 18.73 -7.41
N ASP A 129 27.94 18.98 -8.72
CA ASP A 129 29.04 19.65 -9.43
C ASP A 129 30.09 18.74 -10.10
N MET A 130 29.69 18.02 -11.17
CA MET A 130 30.63 17.66 -12.26
C MET A 130 30.06 18.00 -13.65
N LEU A 131 29.32 19.12 -13.78
CA LEU A 131 29.02 19.76 -15.06
C LEU A 131 29.85 21.05 -15.20
N GLY A 132 31.17 20.92 -15.04
CA GLY A 132 32.10 22.04 -15.12
C GLY A 132 33.42 21.54 -15.69
N GLY A 133 33.55 21.64 -17.01
CA GLY A 133 34.73 21.20 -17.72
C GLY A 133 35.99 22.01 -17.38
N ASN A 134 37.12 21.34 -17.64
CA ASN A 134 38.45 21.82 -17.97
C ASN A 134 39.56 21.93 -16.88
N LYS A 135 40.58 21.07 -17.13
CA LYS A 135 42.04 21.20 -16.93
C LYS A 135 42.65 20.87 -15.55
N SER A 136 43.42 19.79 -15.57
CA SER A 136 44.38 19.20 -14.61
C SER A 136 45.72 19.99 -14.56
N PRO A 137 46.78 19.66 -13.74
CA PRO A 137 47.04 18.41 -12.98
C PRO A 137 47.70 18.51 -11.57
N ASP A 138 47.84 17.32 -10.96
CA ASP A 138 48.84 16.83 -9.99
C ASP A 138 48.81 17.27 -8.51
N ARG A 139 48.35 16.36 -7.63
CA ARG A 139 49.19 15.76 -6.56
C ARG A 139 48.73 14.34 -6.23
N LYS A 140 49.69 13.41 -6.25
CA LYS A 140 49.56 12.02 -5.77
C LYS A 140 49.41 12.00 -4.24
N SER A 141 48.43 11.25 -3.73
CA SER A 141 48.60 10.46 -2.52
C SER A 141 47.73 9.21 -2.62
N GLU A 142 48.39 8.07 -2.48
CA GLU A 142 47.83 6.73 -2.55
C GLU A 142 46.80 6.49 -1.45
N GLY A 143 45.73 5.80 -1.83
CA GLY A 143 44.70 5.30 -0.93
C GLY A 143 43.72 4.44 -1.70
N ARG A 144 44.19 3.29 -2.19
CA ARG A 144 43.32 2.28 -2.82
C ARG A 144 42.26 1.84 -1.82
N ARG A 145 41.01 2.24 -2.05
CA ARG A 145 39.85 1.38 -1.80
C ARG A 145 38.95 1.46 -3.02
N SER A 146 39.07 0.43 -3.88
CA SER A 146 38.03 0.09 -4.84
C SER A 146 36.74 -0.08 -4.05
N PHE A 147 35.81 0.86 -4.19
CA PHE A 147 34.40 0.53 -3.95
C PHE A 147 33.85 0.12 -5.30
N GLU A 148 34.08 -1.15 -5.58
CA GLU A 148 33.45 -1.89 -6.65
C GLU A 148 31.94 -1.72 -6.50
N GLY A 149 31.31 -1.21 -7.55
CA GLY A 149 29.87 -1.03 -7.59
C GLY A 149 29.20 -2.36 -7.28
N VAL A 150 28.54 -2.44 -6.13
CA VAL A 150 27.73 -3.62 -5.80
C VAL A 150 26.47 -3.53 -6.64
N LYS A 151 26.56 -4.11 -7.84
CA LYS A 151 25.41 -4.64 -8.54
C LYS A 151 24.70 -5.60 -7.60
N ARG A 152 23.40 -5.34 -7.43
CA ARG A 152 22.41 -6.22 -6.83
C ARG A 152 22.59 -7.66 -7.33
N LEU A 153 22.62 -8.64 -6.42
CA LEU A 153 22.17 -10.03 -6.56
C LEU A 153 22.71 -10.82 -5.36
N GLY A 154 21.83 -11.47 -4.60
CA GLY A 154 22.17 -12.34 -3.48
C GLY A 154 20.94 -12.52 -2.60
N SER A 155 20.08 -13.48 -2.90
CA SER A 155 20.19 -14.89 -2.52
C SER A 155 19.17 -15.17 -1.42
N GLU A 156 18.03 -15.65 -1.88
CA GLU A 156 17.17 -16.62 -1.23
C GLU A 156 18.01 -17.54 -0.31
N GLY A 157 17.85 -17.42 1.02
CA GLY A 157 18.37 -18.43 1.97
C GLY A 157 19.06 -17.94 3.26
N ILE A 158 19.50 -16.68 3.38
CA ILE A 158 19.96 -16.12 4.66
C ILE A 158 19.30 -14.74 4.81
N LEU A 159 18.34 -14.60 5.73
CA LEU A 159 17.66 -13.34 5.99
C LEU A 159 18.67 -12.32 6.54
N ARG A 160 19.36 -11.64 5.63
CA ARG A 160 20.15 -10.46 5.94
C ARG A 160 19.20 -9.44 6.56
N ALA A 161 19.58 -8.90 7.71
CA ALA A 161 18.84 -7.81 8.33
C ALA A 161 18.68 -6.66 7.32
N PRO A 162 17.48 -6.05 7.20
CA PRO A 162 17.29 -4.87 6.37
C PRO A 162 18.21 -3.74 6.84
N ASP A 163 18.95 -3.13 5.90
CA ASP A 163 19.91 -2.07 6.22
C ASP A 163 19.32 -0.67 5.97
N THR A 164 18.11 -0.59 5.39
CA THR A 164 17.40 0.66 5.12
C THR A 164 15.94 0.58 5.58
N VAL A 165 15.32 1.73 5.84
CA VAL A 165 13.91 1.79 6.24
C VAL A 165 12.99 1.41 5.09
N GLU A 166 13.32 1.79 3.85
CA GLU A 166 12.63 1.32 2.66
C GLU A 166 12.58 -0.22 2.60
N GLU A 167 13.70 -0.89 2.86
CA GLU A 167 13.76 -2.36 2.88
C GLU A 167 12.91 -2.95 4.02
N VAL A 168 12.91 -2.33 5.20
CA VAL A 168 12.04 -2.75 6.32
C VAL A 168 10.57 -2.64 5.94
N VAL A 169 10.16 -1.51 5.36
CA VAL A 169 8.78 -1.30 4.93
C VAL A 169 8.41 -2.30 3.83
N ALA A 170 9.21 -2.38 2.77
CA ALA A 170 8.92 -3.24 1.62
C ALA A 170 8.90 -4.75 1.97
N SER A 171 9.79 -5.21 2.85
CA SER A 171 9.77 -6.59 3.33
C SER A 171 8.55 -6.85 4.21
N THR A 172 8.27 -5.97 5.17
CA THR A 172 7.12 -6.15 6.07
C THR A 172 5.79 -6.16 5.31
N LEU A 173 5.61 -5.25 4.35
CA LEU A 173 4.40 -5.22 3.52
C LEU A 173 4.26 -6.51 2.70
N ARG A 174 5.35 -7.01 2.12
CA ARG A 174 5.34 -8.25 1.33
C ARG A 174 5.06 -9.49 2.17
N ASP A 175 5.61 -9.55 3.38
CA ASP A 175 5.54 -10.73 4.24
C ASP A 175 4.21 -10.81 5.00
N CYS A 176 3.60 -9.66 5.30
CA CYS A 176 2.38 -9.59 6.12
C CYS A 176 1.11 -9.32 5.30
N PHE A 177 1.23 -8.88 4.05
CA PHE A 177 0.08 -8.53 3.22
C PHE A 177 0.20 -9.17 1.83
N CYS A 178 -0.79 -9.99 1.48
CA CYS A 178 -0.84 -10.73 0.22
C CYS A 178 -1.35 -9.90 -0.97
N GLY A 179 -1.70 -8.64 -0.76
CA GLY A 179 -2.14 -7.72 -1.81
C GLY A 179 -3.67 -7.57 -1.89
N PHE A 180 -4.11 -6.73 -2.82
CA PHE A 180 -5.52 -6.41 -3.04
C PHE A 180 -6.17 -7.24 -4.17
N SER A 181 -5.44 -8.17 -4.80
CA SER A 181 -5.91 -8.86 -6.02
C SER A 181 -7.22 -9.63 -5.80
N ALA A 182 -7.34 -10.35 -4.68
CA ALA A 182 -8.56 -11.08 -4.36
C ALA A 182 -9.77 -10.15 -4.15
N LEU A 183 -9.54 -8.99 -3.54
CA LEU A 183 -10.57 -7.97 -3.34
C LEU A 183 -10.94 -7.29 -4.66
N GLU A 184 -9.97 -7.00 -5.52
CA GLU A 184 -10.18 -6.42 -6.86
C GLU A 184 -11.00 -7.36 -7.76
N ASP A 185 -10.67 -8.65 -7.75
CA ASP A 185 -11.42 -9.69 -8.47
C ASP A 185 -12.87 -9.77 -7.96
N GLN A 186 -13.06 -9.72 -6.64
CA GLN A 186 -14.40 -9.78 -6.04
C GLN A 186 -15.22 -8.52 -6.32
N ILE A 187 -14.62 -7.33 -6.25
CA ILE A 187 -15.29 -6.08 -6.65
C ILE A 187 -15.74 -6.19 -8.11
N SER A 188 -14.86 -6.68 -8.99
CA SER A 188 -15.19 -6.86 -10.41
C SER A 188 -16.30 -7.90 -10.64
N ALA A 189 -16.35 -8.96 -9.84
CA ALA A 189 -17.43 -9.94 -9.87
C ALA A 189 -18.77 -9.33 -9.42
N ALA A 190 -18.75 -8.56 -8.34
CA ALA A 190 -19.92 -7.89 -7.81
C ALA A 190 -20.48 -6.85 -8.81
N GLU A 191 -19.63 -6.05 -9.47
CA GLU A 191 -20.06 -5.11 -10.53
C GLU A 191 -20.72 -5.81 -11.72
N LYS A 192 -20.15 -6.93 -12.16
CA LYS A 192 -20.73 -7.73 -13.25
C LYS A 192 -22.09 -8.30 -12.87
N SER A 193 -22.29 -8.68 -11.60
CA SER A 193 -23.57 -9.17 -11.10
C SER A 193 -24.65 -8.07 -11.03
N LEU A 194 -24.26 -6.80 -10.92
CA LEU A 194 -25.16 -5.65 -10.92
C LEU A 194 -25.52 -5.13 -12.31
N SER A 195 -24.66 -5.33 -13.31
CA SER A 195 -24.86 -4.82 -14.67
C SER A 195 -26.23 -5.18 -15.31
N PRO A 196 -26.77 -6.41 -15.15
CA PRO A 196 -28.09 -6.78 -15.68
C PRO A 196 -29.26 -6.06 -14.98
N LEU A 197 -29.12 -5.75 -13.69
CA LEU A 197 -30.17 -5.13 -12.87
C LEU A 197 -30.51 -3.69 -13.31
N PHE A 198 -29.56 -2.98 -13.92
CA PHE A 198 -29.76 -1.61 -14.41
C PHE A 198 -30.13 -1.52 -15.89
N ALA A 199 -29.80 -2.56 -16.69
CA ALA A 199 -30.19 -2.63 -18.10
C ALA A 199 -31.70 -2.90 -18.31
N GLU A 200 -32.37 -3.51 -17.32
CA GLU A 200 -33.82 -3.81 -17.39
C GLU A 200 -34.69 -2.57 -17.08
N ARG A 201 -34.17 -1.58 -16.32
CA ARG A 201 -34.90 -0.35 -15.93
C ARG A 201 -35.04 0.72 -17.01
N SER A 202 -34.34 0.58 -18.13
CA SER A 202 -34.35 1.53 -19.25
C SER A 202 -35.28 1.11 -20.40
N ASN A 203 -36.02 0.00 -20.24
CA ASN A 203 -36.95 -0.53 -21.25
C ASN A 203 -38.39 -0.67 -20.73
N GLU A 204 -38.91 0.28 -19.94
CA GLU A 204 -40.34 0.32 -19.59
C GLU A 204 -41.12 1.08 -20.67
N PRO A 205 -41.99 0.41 -21.46
CA PRO A 205 -42.82 1.09 -22.45
C PRO A 205 -43.89 1.95 -21.75
N PRO A 206 -44.26 3.13 -22.30
CA PRO A 206 -45.34 3.92 -21.75
C PRO A 206 -46.63 3.10 -21.79
N CYS A 207 -47.24 2.88 -20.63
CA CYS A 207 -48.59 2.33 -20.54
C CYS A 207 -49.55 3.19 -21.37
N ASP A 208 -50.09 2.62 -22.45
CA ASP A 208 -51.25 3.14 -23.14
C ASP A 208 -52.42 3.25 -22.15
N ALA A 209 -52.90 4.47 -21.95
CA ALA A 209 -54.11 4.76 -21.20
C ALA A 209 -55.34 4.57 -22.13
N PRO A 210 -56.47 4.06 -21.61
CA PRO A 210 -57.66 3.69 -22.39
C PRO A 210 -58.42 4.88 -23.00
#